data_AF-A0A7C0U0W2-F1
#
_entry.id   AF-A0A7C0U0W2-F1
#
_cell.length_a   1.000
_cell.length_b   1.000
_cell.length_c   1.000
_cell.angle_alpha   90.00
_cell.angle_beta   90.00
_cell.angle_gamma   90.00
#
_symmetry.space_group_name_H-M   'P 1'
#
loop_
_entity.id
_entity.type
_entity.pdbx_description
1 polymer ?
#
loop_
_entity_poly.entity_id
_entity_poly.type
_entity_poly.pdbx_seq_one_letter_code
_entity_poly.pdbx_strand_id
1 'polypeptide(L)'
;MIGPHIDIPAPDVYTDPQTMAWIMDTYSQLKGAPTPEIVTGKPVHVGGSEGREEATSYGVAVCVREAAKKFKIPFKNASIAIQGYGNVGYNAARILHDWGAKIVAVSDSKGGILCRDGLIPEKVMEHKKKTRSVVNFQGAENISNEELLELDVDFLIPAAIEEQITIKNADRIKARVIVEGANGPTTSEADKILAERGIKVVPDILANAGGVTVSYLEWVQNLQRFRLSREEVLKRLDDKMVKAFDEVLEYSSRYEVDMRKGALLLAVHRVAEAVNSLGIWP
;
A
#
# COMPACT_ATOMS: atom_id res chain seq x y z
N MET A 1 -11.91 -7.54 26.17
CA MET A 1 -10.95 -6.76 25.38
C MET A 1 -11.52 -6.51 24.00
N ILE A 2 -11.78 -7.54 23.21
CA ILE A 2 -12.41 -7.36 21.89
C ILE A 2 -13.92 -7.12 21.96
N GLY A 3 -14.41 -6.31 21.05
CA GLY A 3 -15.81 -5.94 20.89
C GLY A 3 -16.00 -5.04 19.68
N PRO A 4 -17.15 -5.07 18.99
CA PRO A 4 -17.36 -4.31 17.75
C PRO A 4 -17.17 -2.79 17.86
N HIS A 5 -17.23 -2.25 19.08
CA HIS A 5 -17.08 -0.83 19.39
C HIS A 5 -15.91 -0.57 20.36
N ILE A 6 -15.04 -1.56 20.57
CA ILE A 6 -13.94 -1.50 21.54
C ILE A 6 -12.60 -1.79 20.84
N ASP A 7 -12.46 -3.01 20.32
CA ASP A 7 -11.25 -3.50 19.69
C ASP A 7 -11.62 -4.60 18.69
N ILE A 8 -11.17 -4.42 17.44
CA ILE A 8 -11.59 -5.20 16.26
C ILE A 8 -10.33 -5.77 15.61
N PRO A 9 -9.99 -7.04 15.90
CA PRO A 9 -8.82 -7.69 15.30
C PRO A 9 -8.89 -7.80 13.77
N ALA A 10 -7.72 -7.97 13.16
CA ALA A 10 -7.53 -8.19 11.73
C ALA A 10 -6.36 -9.17 11.50
N PRO A 11 -6.18 -9.71 10.28
CA PRO A 11 -5.02 -10.52 9.96
C PRO A 11 -3.73 -9.70 10.00
N ASP A 12 -2.69 -10.33 10.52
CA ASP A 12 -1.27 -9.93 10.46
C ASP A 12 -0.39 -11.15 10.11
N VAL A 13 0.94 -11.02 10.19
CA VAL A 13 1.92 -12.08 9.88
C VAL A 13 1.53 -13.41 10.57
N TYR A 14 1.50 -14.49 9.78
CA TYR A 14 1.07 -15.85 10.18
C TYR A 14 -0.42 -16.03 10.48
N THR A 15 -1.27 -15.07 10.14
CA THR A 15 -2.73 -15.20 10.19
C THR A 15 -3.37 -14.80 8.87
N ASP A 16 -4.60 -15.22 8.66
CA ASP A 16 -5.28 -15.14 7.37
C ASP A 16 -6.80 -15.03 7.53
N PRO A 17 -7.58 -14.98 6.43
CA PRO A 17 -9.03 -14.98 6.54
C PRO A 17 -9.60 -16.18 7.29
N GLN A 18 -9.00 -17.37 7.17
CA GLN A 18 -9.48 -18.55 7.90
C GLN A 18 -9.36 -18.36 9.42
N THR A 19 -8.25 -17.79 9.87
CA THR A 19 -8.03 -17.43 11.27
C THR A 19 -9.11 -16.46 11.76
N MET A 20 -9.43 -15.43 10.97
CA MET A 20 -10.47 -14.45 11.32
C MET A 20 -11.87 -15.08 11.38
N ALA A 21 -12.17 -16.03 10.50
CA ALA A 21 -13.43 -16.76 10.55
C ALA A 21 -13.58 -17.53 11.88
N TRP A 22 -12.52 -18.14 12.39
CA TRP A 22 -12.54 -18.82 13.68
C TRP A 22 -12.71 -17.87 14.87
N ILE A 23 -12.06 -16.70 14.84
CA ILE A 23 -12.24 -15.68 15.89
C ILE A 23 -13.69 -15.21 15.91
N MET A 24 -14.25 -14.91 14.73
CA MET A 24 -15.63 -14.46 14.58
C MET A 24 -16.63 -15.51 15.10
N ASP A 25 -16.46 -16.77 14.70
CA ASP A 25 -17.34 -17.86 15.12
C ASP A 25 -17.27 -18.07 16.64
N THR A 26 -16.05 -18.18 17.19
CA THR A 26 -15.84 -18.35 18.63
C THR A 26 -16.49 -17.22 19.43
N TYR A 27 -16.30 -15.95 19.02
CA TYR A 27 -16.92 -14.81 19.70
C TYR A 27 -18.44 -14.84 19.59
N SER A 28 -18.96 -15.15 18.41
CA SER A 28 -20.41 -15.21 18.15
C SER A 28 -21.10 -16.26 19.02
N GLN A 29 -20.48 -17.44 19.17
CA GLN A 29 -20.98 -18.52 20.02
C GLN A 29 -21.01 -18.13 21.50
N LEU A 30 -19.95 -17.47 21.99
CA LEU A 30 -19.89 -16.99 23.37
C LEU A 30 -20.88 -15.85 23.65
N LYS A 31 -21.19 -15.02 22.64
CA LYS A 31 -22.20 -13.97 22.75
C LYS A 31 -23.63 -14.44 22.53
N GLY A 32 -23.83 -15.62 21.93
CA GLY A 32 -25.15 -16.14 21.56
C GLY A 32 -25.78 -15.45 20.36
N ALA A 33 -25.00 -14.73 19.54
CA ALA A 33 -25.49 -14.04 18.35
C ALA A 33 -24.40 -13.87 17.29
N PRO A 34 -24.73 -13.97 15.98
CA PRO A 34 -23.79 -13.66 14.89
C PRO A 34 -23.25 -12.24 15.00
N THR A 35 -21.93 -12.11 15.18
CA THR A 35 -21.25 -10.81 15.35
C THR A 35 -20.10 -10.67 14.35
N PRO A 36 -20.36 -10.62 13.02
CA PRO A 36 -19.31 -10.55 12.01
C PRO A 36 -18.44 -9.28 12.07
N GLU A 37 -18.92 -8.21 12.70
CA GLU A 37 -18.22 -6.94 12.92
C GLU A 37 -17.14 -7.00 14.02
N ILE A 38 -16.96 -8.16 14.69
CA ILE A 38 -15.94 -8.33 15.74
C ILE A 38 -14.51 -8.37 15.18
N VAL A 39 -14.34 -8.78 13.92
CA VAL A 39 -13.04 -8.85 13.24
C VAL A 39 -13.19 -8.43 11.79
N THR A 40 -12.08 -8.03 11.14
CA THR A 40 -12.03 -7.73 9.70
C THR A 40 -11.11 -8.71 8.97
N GLY A 41 -11.07 -8.66 7.63
CA GLY A 41 -10.25 -9.56 6.83
C GLY A 41 -10.82 -10.97 6.75
N LYS A 42 -12.13 -11.13 6.94
CA LYS A 42 -12.80 -12.43 6.87
C LYS A 42 -12.93 -12.93 5.42
N PRO A 43 -13.20 -14.22 5.19
CA PRO A 43 -13.63 -14.72 3.89
C PRO A 43 -14.95 -14.04 3.49
N VAL A 44 -15.11 -13.72 2.20
CA VAL A 44 -16.28 -13.00 1.69
C VAL A 44 -17.60 -13.70 2.09
N HIS A 45 -17.63 -15.04 2.01
CA HIS A 45 -18.81 -15.84 2.32
C HIS A 45 -19.19 -15.90 3.81
N VAL A 46 -18.34 -15.42 4.73
CA VAL A 46 -18.65 -15.27 6.17
C VAL A 46 -18.52 -13.82 6.64
N GLY A 47 -18.55 -12.88 5.70
CA GLY A 47 -18.70 -11.47 6.01
C GLY A 47 -17.49 -10.59 5.75
N GLY A 48 -16.52 -11.08 4.98
CA GLY A 48 -15.45 -10.29 4.39
C GLY A 48 -15.93 -9.24 3.38
N SER A 49 -15.13 -8.20 3.15
CA SER A 49 -15.39 -7.23 2.08
C SER A 49 -14.79 -7.70 0.77
N GLU A 50 -15.52 -7.50 -0.34
CA GLU A 50 -14.93 -7.56 -1.68
C GLU A 50 -13.82 -6.50 -1.82
N GLY A 51 -12.86 -6.73 -2.71
CA GLY A 51 -11.74 -5.81 -2.97
C GLY A 51 -10.67 -5.75 -1.88
N ARG A 52 -10.79 -6.51 -0.77
CA ARG A 52 -9.80 -6.49 0.33
C ARG A 52 -8.41 -6.98 -0.08
N GLU A 53 -8.34 -7.97 -0.96
CA GLU A 53 -7.09 -8.61 -1.40
C GLU A 53 -6.16 -7.63 -2.13
N GLU A 54 -6.72 -6.79 -2.99
CA GLU A 54 -6.01 -5.78 -3.79
C GLU A 54 -6.00 -4.38 -3.15
N ALA A 55 -6.64 -4.19 -2.00
CA ALA A 55 -6.86 -2.88 -1.40
C ALA A 55 -5.58 -2.10 -1.13
N THR A 56 -4.55 -2.74 -0.57
CA THR A 56 -3.25 -2.10 -0.32
C THR A 56 -2.60 -1.66 -1.63
N SER A 57 -2.59 -2.53 -2.64
CA SER A 57 -2.07 -2.23 -3.98
C SER A 57 -2.81 -1.10 -4.67
N TYR A 58 -4.14 -1.06 -4.51
CA TYR A 58 -4.97 0.01 -5.03
C TYR A 58 -4.63 1.34 -4.35
N GLY A 59 -4.42 1.34 -3.03
CA GLY A 59 -3.93 2.51 -2.29
C GLY A 59 -2.59 3.03 -2.82
N VAL A 60 -1.63 2.13 -3.04
CA VAL A 60 -0.32 2.46 -3.66
C VAL A 60 -0.52 3.06 -5.06
N ALA A 61 -1.37 2.44 -5.90
CA ALA A 61 -1.64 2.92 -7.24
C ALA A 61 -2.30 4.32 -7.24
N VAL A 62 -3.27 4.56 -6.35
CA VAL A 62 -3.88 5.89 -6.15
C VAL A 62 -2.80 6.90 -5.74
N CYS A 63 -1.91 6.55 -4.82
CA CYS A 63 -0.83 7.44 -4.40
C CYS A 63 0.15 7.78 -5.53
N VAL A 64 0.50 6.82 -6.40
CA VAL A 64 1.28 7.08 -7.62
C VAL A 64 0.53 8.05 -8.55
N ARG A 65 -0.78 7.80 -8.78
CA ARG A 65 -1.62 8.65 -9.63
C ARG A 65 -1.70 10.09 -9.10
N GLU A 66 -1.93 10.28 -7.80
CA GLU A 66 -2.00 11.61 -7.20
C GLU A 66 -0.63 12.30 -7.14
N ALA A 67 0.44 11.57 -6.83
CA ALA A 67 1.80 12.10 -6.91
C ALA A 67 2.16 12.55 -8.33
N ALA A 68 1.77 11.78 -9.36
CA ALA A 68 1.98 12.17 -10.75
C ALA A 68 1.29 13.51 -11.08
N LYS A 69 0.03 13.68 -10.67
CA LYS A 69 -0.71 14.94 -10.85
C LYS A 69 -0.03 16.11 -10.14
N LYS A 70 0.30 15.97 -8.86
CA LYS A 70 0.84 17.07 -8.03
C LYS A 70 2.26 17.45 -8.43
N PHE A 71 3.10 16.47 -8.77
CA PHE A 71 4.49 16.69 -9.17
C PHE A 71 4.66 16.86 -10.68
N LYS A 72 3.56 17.02 -11.42
CA LYS A 72 3.53 17.30 -12.87
C LYS A 72 4.31 16.26 -13.68
N ILE A 73 4.16 14.99 -13.31
CA ILE A 73 4.69 13.84 -14.04
C ILE A 73 3.59 13.32 -14.97
N PRO A 74 3.81 13.24 -16.29
CA PRO A 74 2.84 12.65 -17.20
C PRO A 74 2.57 11.19 -16.81
N PHE A 75 1.35 10.89 -16.38
CA PHE A 75 1.03 9.54 -15.89
C PHE A 75 1.07 8.49 -17.01
N LYS A 76 0.56 8.84 -18.20
CA LYS A 76 0.58 7.96 -19.36
C LYS A 76 2.04 7.72 -19.77
N ASN A 77 2.43 6.45 -19.84
CA ASN A 77 3.80 5.99 -20.09
C ASN A 77 4.85 6.38 -19.03
N ALA A 78 4.43 6.84 -17.83
CA ALA A 78 5.36 7.03 -16.71
C ALA A 78 6.10 5.72 -16.43
N SER A 79 7.41 5.78 -16.27
CA SER A 79 8.24 4.61 -15.99
C SER A 79 8.16 4.22 -14.52
N ILE A 80 7.83 2.95 -14.25
CA ILE A 80 7.63 2.42 -12.88
C ILE A 80 8.51 1.19 -12.65
N ALA A 81 9.30 1.23 -11.58
CA ALA A 81 10.02 0.08 -11.04
C ALA A 81 9.37 -0.39 -9.73
N ILE A 82 9.17 -1.70 -9.58
CA ILE A 82 8.47 -2.29 -8.42
C ILE A 82 9.34 -3.36 -7.78
N GLN A 83 9.83 -3.11 -6.58
CA GLN A 83 10.54 -4.12 -5.80
C GLN A 83 9.52 -4.98 -5.07
N GLY A 84 9.59 -6.31 -5.26
CA GLY A 84 8.69 -7.26 -4.61
C GLY A 84 7.44 -7.55 -5.43
N TYR A 85 7.42 -8.69 -6.12
CA TYR A 85 6.31 -9.13 -6.96
C TYR A 85 5.34 -10.08 -6.22
N GLY A 86 5.04 -9.76 -4.96
CA GLY A 86 4.07 -10.47 -4.11
C GLY A 86 2.65 -9.95 -4.30
N ASN A 87 1.77 -10.13 -3.29
CA ASN A 87 0.39 -9.64 -3.38
C ASN A 87 0.33 -8.12 -3.65
N VAL A 88 1.11 -7.33 -2.91
CA VAL A 88 1.10 -5.87 -3.05
C VAL A 88 1.67 -5.43 -4.41
N GLY A 89 2.92 -5.79 -4.71
CA GLY A 89 3.58 -5.29 -5.91
C GLY A 89 3.00 -5.81 -7.22
N TYR A 90 2.54 -7.07 -7.30
CA TYR A 90 1.88 -7.57 -8.52
C TYR A 90 0.57 -6.83 -8.81
N ASN A 91 -0.31 -6.72 -7.82
CA ASN A 91 -1.59 -6.03 -8.04
C ASN A 91 -1.37 -4.54 -8.30
N ALA A 92 -0.35 -3.91 -7.70
CA ALA A 92 0.00 -2.53 -8.00
C ALA A 92 0.50 -2.39 -9.45
N ALA A 93 1.38 -3.29 -9.90
CA ALA A 93 1.85 -3.34 -11.28
C ALA A 93 0.69 -3.46 -12.27
N ARG A 94 -0.24 -4.38 -12.00
CA ARG A 94 -1.44 -4.59 -12.83
C ARG A 94 -2.32 -3.35 -12.91
N ILE A 95 -2.72 -2.78 -11.76
CA ILE A 95 -3.60 -1.61 -11.70
C ILE A 95 -2.96 -0.41 -12.42
N LEU A 96 -1.66 -0.16 -12.17
CA LEU A 96 -0.94 0.95 -12.80
C LEU A 96 -0.78 0.76 -14.31
N HIS A 97 -0.52 -0.46 -14.75
CA HIS A 97 -0.50 -0.83 -16.17
C HIS A 97 -1.87 -0.60 -16.82
N ASP A 98 -2.96 -1.05 -16.19
CA ASP A 98 -4.33 -0.86 -16.66
C ASP A 98 -4.71 0.63 -16.77
N TRP A 99 -4.14 1.47 -15.90
CA TRP A 99 -4.32 2.93 -15.96
C TRP A 99 -3.41 3.63 -16.98
N GLY A 100 -2.51 2.89 -17.64
CA GLY A 100 -1.66 3.38 -18.72
C GLY A 100 -0.24 3.80 -18.33
N ALA A 101 0.23 3.44 -17.14
CA ALA A 101 1.63 3.58 -16.77
C ALA A 101 2.49 2.44 -17.35
N LYS A 102 3.80 2.65 -17.45
CA LYS A 102 4.74 1.70 -18.03
C LYS A 102 5.54 1.01 -16.93
N ILE A 103 5.20 -0.25 -16.65
CA ILE A 103 5.97 -1.06 -15.71
C ILE A 103 7.27 -1.49 -16.39
N VAL A 104 8.40 -0.88 -16.04
CA VAL A 104 9.68 -1.15 -16.72
C VAL A 104 10.52 -2.17 -15.98
N ALA A 105 10.37 -2.31 -14.66
CA ALA A 105 11.12 -3.29 -13.89
C ALA A 105 10.32 -3.83 -12.72
N VAL A 106 10.50 -5.12 -12.44
CA VAL A 106 9.93 -5.78 -11.26
C VAL A 106 10.94 -6.76 -10.67
N SER A 107 10.90 -6.98 -9.35
CA SER A 107 11.75 -8.00 -8.72
C SER A 107 11.04 -8.88 -7.71
N ASP A 108 11.67 -10.01 -7.38
CA ASP A 108 11.33 -10.82 -6.22
C ASP A 108 12.56 -11.27 -5.44
N SER A 109 12.39 -12.26 -4.55
CA SER A 109 13.45 -12.73 -3.67
C SER A 109 14.67 -13.31 -4.39
N LYS A 110 14.57 -13.66 -5.69
CA LYS A 110 15.70 -14.21 -6.46
C LYS A 110 16.40 -13.19 -7.36
N GLY A 111 15.82 -12.01 -7.57
CA GLY A 111 16.36 -10.98 -8.45
C GLY A 111 15.26 -10.21 -9.19
N GLY A 112 15.67 -9.33 -10.10
CA GLY A 112 14.80 -8.46 -10.89
C GLY A 112 14.86 -8.73 -12.39
N ILE A 113 13.88 -8.16 -13.09
CA ILE A 113 13.83 -8.10 -14.54
C ILE A 113 13.55 -6.67 -15.00
N LEU A 114 14.16 -6.28 -16.12
CA LEU A 114 14.05 -4.96 -16.75
C LEU A 114 13.60 -5.12 -18.22
N CYS A 115 12.57 -4.37 -18.60
CA CYS A 115 12.15 -4.20 -19.98
C CYS A 115 11.77 -2.74 -20.22
N ARG A 116 12.64 -1.98 -20.89
CA ARG A 116 12.42 -0.55 -21.16
C ARG A 116 11.18 -0.30 -22.03
N ASP A 117 10.75 -1.29 -22.80
CA ASP A 117 9.54 -1.26 -23.63
C ASP A 117 8.25 -1.55 -22.85
N GLY A 118 8.37 -2.00 -21.60
CA GLY A 118 7.27 -2.25 -20.69
C GLY A 118 6.98 -3.74 -20.53
N LEU A 119 6.74 -4.14 -19.28
CA LEU A 119 6.32 -5.47 -18.88
C LEU A 119 4.79 -5.53 -18.86
N ILE A 120 4.23 -6.64 -19.32
CA ILE A 120 2.82 -6.97 -19.15
C ILE A 120 2.70 -7.73 -17.81
N PRO A 121 2.11 -7.15 -16.76
CA PRO A 121 2.18 -7.71 -15.40
C PRO A 121 1.65 -9.15 -15.28
N GLU A 122 0.59 -9.47 -16.02
CA GLU A 122 -0.04 -10.80 -16.05
C GLU A 122 0.91 -11.85 -16.60
N LYS A 123 1.62 -11.55 -17.70
CA LYS A 123 2.58 -12.49 -18.32
C LYS A 123 3.75 -12.77 -17.37
N VAL A 124 4.23 -11.76 -16.67
CA VAL A 124 5.28 -11.93 -15.66
C VAL A 124 4.78 -12.78 -14.49
N MET A 125 3.53 -12.59 -14.07
CA MET A 125 2.94 -13.41 -13.02
C MET A 125 2.73 -14.87 -13.45
N GLU A 126 2.30 -15.12 -14.69
CA GLU A 126 2.21 -16.46 -15.26
C GLU A 126 3.57 -17.17 -15.27
N HIS A 127 4.62 -16.46 -15.68
CA HIS A 127 6.00 -16.95 -15.61
C HIS A 127 6.39 -17.28 -14.17
N LYS A 128 6.22 -16.34 -13.25
CA LYS A 128 6.54 -16.53 -11.82
C LYS A 128 5.80 -17.72 -11.21
N LYS A 129 4.53 -17.95 -11.56
CA LYS A 129 3.78 -19.13 -11.09
C LYS A 129 4.40 -20.45 -11.56
N LYS A 130 4.99 -20.49 -12.77
CA LYS A 130 5.65 -21.67 -13.35
C LYS A 130 7.07 -21.88 -12.80
N THR A 131 7.86 -20.82 -12.70
CA THR A 131 9.30 -20.88 -12.39
C THR A 131 9.63 -20.56 -10.92
N ARG A 132 8.64 -20.10 -10.16
CA ARG A 132 8.77 -19.57 -8.79
C ARG A 132 9.61 -18.28 -8.70
N SER A 133 9.88 -17.59 -9.82
CA SER A 133 10.51 -16.27 -9.81
C SER A 133 10.23 -15.45 -11.07
N VAL A 134 10.35 -14.13 -11.00
CA VAL A 134 10.30 -13.24 -12.17
C VAL A 134 11.53 -13.38 -13.08
N VAL A 135 12.68 -13.82 -12.54
CA VAL A 135 13.96 -13.93 -13.27
C VAL A 135 13.83 -14.88 -14.47
N ASN A 136 14.58 -14.61 -15.54
CA ASN A 136 14.55 -15.31 -16.83
C ASN A 136 13.21 -15.19 -17.58
N PHE A 137 12.48 -14.10 -17.34
CA PHE A 137 11.30 -13.79 -18.15
C PHE A 137 11.72 -13.43 -19.59
N GLN A 138 11.13 -14.10 -20.57
CA GLN A 138 11.48 -13.91 -21.97
C GLN A 138 11.19 -12.46 -22.42
N GLY A 139 12.19 -11.79 -23.01
CA GLY A 139 12.07 -10.41 -23.46
C GLY A 139 12.37 -9.36 -22.39
N ALA A 140 12.88 -9.78 -21.23
CA ALA A 140 13.43 -8.89 -20.22
C ALA A 140 14.89 -9.25 -19.88
N GLU A 141 15.66 -8.24 -19.49
CA GLU A 141 17.02 -8.39 -18.97
C GLU A 141 16.96 -8.72 -17.49
N ASN A 142 17.77 -9.68 -17.02
CA ASN A 142 17.90 -9.95 -15.59
C ASN A 142 18.77 -8.88 -14.94
N ILE A 143 18.31 -8.36 -13.81
CA ILE A 143 19.03 -7.39 -12.98
C ILE A 143 19.02 -7.84 -11.52
N SER A 144 19.91 -7.30 -10.69
CA SER A 144 19.87 -7.49 -9.25
C SER A 144 18.74 -6.69 -8.59
N ASN A 145 18.47 -6.97 -7.31
CA ASN A 145 17.51 -6.20 -6.54
C ASN A 145 18.02 -4.78 -6.27
N GLU A 146 19.34 -4.65 -6.07
CA GLU A 146 20.02 -3.37 -5.88
C GLU A 146 19.95 -2.53 -7.16
N GLU A 147 20.22 -3.13 -8.32
CA GLU A 147 20.11 -2.47 -9.62
C GLU A 147 18.70 -1.95 -9.87
N LEU A 148 17.66 -2.71 -9.48
CA LEU A 148 16.27 -2.26 -9.62
C LEU A 148 15.98 -0.98 -8.83
N LEU A 149 16.44 -0.90 -7.57
CA LEU A 149 16.23 0.27 -6.71
C LEU A 149 16.95 1.52 -7.24
N GLU A 150 18.03 1.34 -8.00
CA GLU A 150 18.91 2.38 -8.53
C GLU A 150 18.56 2.82 -9.97
N LEU A 151 17.47 2.28 -10.52
CA LEU A 151 17.00 2.64 -11.87
C LEU A 151 16.56 4.10 -11.97
N ASP A 152 16.81 4.69 -13.13
CA ASP A 152 16.30 5.99 -13.52
C ASP A 152 14.87 5.84 -14.04
N VAL A 153 13.90 6.11 -13.16
CA VAL A 153 12.46 5.95 -13.39
C VAL A 153 11.67 7.11 -12.79
N ASP A 154 10.43 7.30 -13.23
CA ASP A 154 9.54 8.28 -12.63
C ASP A 154 9.10 7.85 -11.23
N PHE A 155 8.74 6.58 -11.07
CA PHE A 155 8.25 6.02 -9.81
C PHE A 155 8.99 4.74 -9.41
N LEU A 156 9.43 4.69 -8.15
CA LEU A 156 9.92 3.48 -7.49
C LEU A 156 8.94 3.04 -6.41
N ILE A 157 8.54 1.78 -6.42
CA ILE A 157 7.60 1.20 -5.45
C ILE A 157 8.28 0.08 -4.68
N PRO A 158 8.83 0.34 -3.48
CA PRO A 158 9.29 -0.73 -2.60
C PRO A 158 8.10 -1.42 -1.94
N ALA A 159 7.84 -2.66 -2.32
CA ALA A 159 6.71 -3.50 -1.88
C ALA A 159 7.14 -4.92 -1.49
N ALA A 160 8.38 -5.07 -1.01
CA ALA A 160 8.96 -6.33 -0.55
C ALA A 160 8.97 -6.42 0.99
N ILE A 161 10.10 -6.10 1.60
CA ILE A 161 10.33 -6.14 3.06
C ILE A 161 10.82 -4.76 3.53
N GLU A 162 11.05 -4.62 4.84
CA GLU A 162 11.60 -3.42 5.47
C GLU A 162 13.07 -3.15 5.08
N GLU A 163 13.54 -1.92 5.32
CA GLU A 163 14.94 -1.48 5.22
C GLU A 163 15.64 -1.79 3.89
N GLN A 164 14.93 -1.65 2.77
CA GLN A 164 15.47 -1.85 1.42
C GLN A 164 16.21 -0.62 0.90
N ILE A 165 15.79 0.56 1.34
CA ILE A 165 16.42 1.83 1.04
C ILE A 165 17.11 2.32 2.31
N THR A 166 18.44 2.27 2.30
CA THR A 166 19.30 2.54 3.46
C THR A 166 20.36 3.56 3.09
N ILE A 167 21.17 3.99 4.07
CA ILE A 167 22.35 4.82 3.83
C ILE A 167 23.31 4.25 2.77
N LYS A 168 23.26 2.93 2.52
CA LYS A 168 24.15 2.25 1.56
C LYS A 168 23.76 2.45 0.10
N ASN A 169 22.51 2.82 -0.20
CA ASN A 169 22.01 2.93 -1.59
C ASN A 169 21.16 4.19 -1.84
N ALA A 170 20.75 4.94 -0.81
CA ALA A 170 19.96 6.15 -0.96
C ALA A 170 20.63 7.23 -1.83
N ASP A 171 21.97 7.23 -1.91
CA ASP A 171 22.76 8.11 -2.77
C ASP A 171 22.68 7.73 -4.26
N ARG A 172 22.38 6.47 -4.57
CA ARG A 172 22.31 5.93 -5.94
C ARG A 172 20.89 5.83 -6.51
N ILE A 173 19.85 6.02 -5.70
CA ILE A 173 18.47 6.07 -6.20
C ILE A 173 18.31 7.22 -7.20
N LYS A 174 17.72 6.96 -8.35
CA LYS A 174 17.47 7.97 -9.40
C LYS A 174 15.98 8.26 -9.61
N ALA A 175 15.10 7.51 -8.94
CA ALA A 175 13.67 7.68 -9.05
C ALA A 175 13.24 9.11 -8.65
N ARG A 176 12.29 9.68 -9.40
CA ARG A 176 11.75 11.02 -9.07
C ARG A 176 10.86 10.99 -7.85
N VAL A 177 10.06 9.93 -7.72
CA VAL A 177 9.15 9.70 -6.60
C VAL A 177 9.25 8.25 -6.12
N ILE A 178 9.30 8.06 -4.81
CA ILE A 178 9.19 6.77 -4.14
C ILE A 178 7.79 6.67 -3.53
N VAL A 179 7.10 5.56 -3.73
CA VAL A 179 5.78 5.29 -3.12
C VAL A 179 5.84 3.98 -2.35
N GLU A 180 5.79 4.05 -1.03
CA GLU A 180 6.09 2.92 -0.15
C GLU A 180 4.92 1.94 -0.02
N GLY A 181 5.04 0.77 -0.67
CA GLY A 181 4.04 -0.30 -0.58
C GLY A 181 4.25 -1.26 0.58
N ALA A 182 5.48 -1.39 1.08
CA ALA A 182 5.82 -2.14 2.29
C ALA A 182 5.77 -1.24 3.53
N ASN A 183 5.83 -1.84 4.72
CA ASN A 183 6.04 -1.11 5.98
C ASN A 183 7.54 -0.87 6.17
N GLY A 184 7.94 0.37 6.47
CA GLY A 184 9.32 0.76 6.73
C GLY A 184 10.36 0.38 5.67
N PRO A 185 10.09 0.49 4.35
CA PRO A 185 11.10 0.12 3.35
C PRO A 185 12.30 1.07 3.32
N THR A 186 12.18 2.27 3.88
CA THR A 186 13.23 3.32 3.90
C THR A 186 13.65 3.63 5.33
N THR A 187 14.95 3.65 5.60
CA THR A 187 15.46 4.02 6.93
C THR A 187 15.45 5.54 7.13
N SER A 188 15.45 5.98 8.39
CA SER A 188 15.46 7.41 8.73
C SER A 188 16.69 8.16 8.20
N GLU A 189 17.84 7.50 8.09
CA GLU A 189 19.06 8.05 7.48
C GLU A 189 18.90 8.20 5.96
N ALA A 190 18.30 7.21 5.32
CA ALA A 190 18.04 7.25 3.88
C ALA A 190 17.05 8.37 3.52
N ASP A 191 16.00 8.56 4.31
CA ASP A 191 15.03 9.65 4.11
C ASP A 191 15.71 11.03 4.05
N LYS A 192 16.71 11.27 4.92
CA LYS A 192 17.47 12.54 4.90
C LYS A 192 18.22 12.73 3.59
N ILE A 193 18.91 11.69 3.13
CA ILE A 193 19.66 11.70 1.87
C ILE A 193 18.70 11.94 0.69
N LEU A 194 17.57 11.26 0.66
CA LEU A 194 16.56 11.41 -0.39
C LEU A 194 15.98 12.83 -0.41
N ALA A 195 15.68 13.38 0.78
CA ALA A 195 15.16 14.75 0.91
C ALA A 195 16.18 15.80 0.45
N GLU A 196 17.45 15.67 0.84
CA GLU A 196 18.55 16.56 0.38
C GLU A 196 18.72 16.51 -1.15
N ARG A 197 18.48 15.36 -1.76
CA ARG A 197 18.52 15.16 -3.21
C ARG A 197 17.22 15.57 -3.92
N GLY A 198 16.21 16.03 -3.17
CA GLY A 198 14.93 16.46 -3.71
C GLY A 198 14.02 15.33 -4.20
N ILE A 199 14.33 14.07 -3.88
CA ILE A 199 13.51 12.90 -4.20
C ILE A 199 12.28 12.92 -3.29
N LYS A 200 11.08 12.80 -3.87
CA LYS A 200 9.83 12.80 -3.11
C LYS A 200 9.51 11.41 -2.61
N VAL A 201 9.18 11.27 -1.33
CA VAL A 201 8.77 10.00 -0.72
C VAL A 201 7.31 10.13 -0.29
N VAL A 202 6.43 9.29 -0.83
CA VAL A 202 5.07 9.10 -0.33
C VAL A 202 5.13 7.99 0.72
N PRO A 203 4.90 8.32 2.01
CA PRO A 203 5.23 7.42 3.12
C PRO A 203 4.25 6.25 3.21
N ASP A 204 4.75 5.13 3.72
CA ASP A 204 4.03 3.89 3.97
C ASP A 204 2.70 4.06 4.72
N ILE A 205 2.69 4.84 5.82
CA ILE A 205 1.50 5.15 6.64
C ILE A 205 0.32 5.71 5.82
N LEU A 206 0.61 6.29 4.66
CA LEU A 206 -0.38 6.73 3.67
C LEU A 206 -0.50 5.70 2.53
N ALA A 207 0.61 5.38 1.86
CA ALA A 207 0.59 4.66 0.59
C ALA A 207 0.03 3.24 0.72
N ASN A 208 0.30 2.54 1.81
CA ASN A 208 -0.17 1.17 2.03
C ASN A 208 -1.51 1.10 2.81
N ALA A 209 -2.10 2.25 3.16
CA ALA A 209 -3.29 2.37 3.99
C ALA A 209 -4.58 1.86 3.34
N GLY A 210 -4.53 1.42 2.08
CA GLY A 210 -5.72 0.89 1.40
C GLY A 210 -6.27 -0.36 2.08
N GLY A 211 -5.40 -1.24 2.59
CA GLY A 211 -5.80 -2.44 3.32
C GLY A 211 -6.62 -2.13 4.58
N VAL A 212 -6.10 -1.25 5.43
CA VAL A 212 -6.82 -0.82 6.66
C VAL A 212 -8.10 -0.04 6.33
N THR A 213 -8.09 0.73 5.23
CA THR A 213 -9.28 1.44 4.76
C THR A 213 -10.39 0.49 4.36
N VAL A 214 -10.09 -0.60 3.64
CA VAL A 214 -11.10 -1.61 3.29
C VAL A 214 -11.49 -2.47 4.50
N SER A 215 -10.59 -2.71 5.45
CA SER A 215 -10.98 -3.29 6.75
C SER A 215 -12.00 -2.40 7.48
N TYR A 216 -11.83 -1.07 7.48
CA TYR A 216 -12.84 -0.15 8.01
C TYR A 216 -14.17 -0.25 7.23
N LEU A 217 -14.13 -0.31 5.90
CA LEU A 217 -15.34 -0.49 5.09
C LEU A 217 -16.02 -1.84 5.34
N GLU A 218 -15.25 -2.91 5.58
CA GLU A 218 -15.77 -4.22 5.98
C GLU A 218 -16.51 -4.13 7.32
N TRP A 219 -15.94 -3.42 8.30
CA TRP A 219 -16.57 -3.20 9.60
C TRP A 219 -17.90 -2.43 9.46
N VAL A 220 -17.92 -1.34 8.68
CA VAL A 220 -19.15 -0.57 8.40
C VAL A 220 -20.22 -1.43 7.73
N GLN A 221 -19.85 -2.20 6.70
CA GLN A 221 -20.77 -3.13 6.01
C GLN A 221 -21.37 -4.16 6.97
N ASN A 222 -20.53 -4.72 7.86
CA ASN A 222 -20.97 -5.67 8.86
C ASN A 222 -21.94 -5.02 9.85
N LEU A 223 -21.65 -3.84 10.40
CA LEU A 223 -22.58 -3.11 11.28
C LEU A 223 -23.95 -2.87 10.62
N GLN A 224 -23.96 -2.49 9.34
CA GLN A 224 -25.18 -2.21 8.59
C GLN A 224 -25.88 -3.46 8.06
N ARG A 225 -25.25 -4.64 8.16
CA ARG A 225 -25.69 -5.90 7.53
C ARG A 225 -25.96 -5.73 6.03
N PHE A 226 -25.18 -4.85 5.37
CA PHE A 226 -25.32 -4.50 3.96
C PHE A 226 -23.98 -4.65 3.24
N ARG A 227 -23.98 -5.32 2.08
CA ARG A 227 -22.78 -5.61 1.30
C ARG A 227 -22.62 -4.59 0.18
N LEU A 228 -21.40 -4.09 0.02
CA LEU A 228 -21.01 -3.30 -1.14
C LEU A 228 -20.38 -4.23 -2.18
N SER A 229 -20.63 -3.93 -3.45
CA SER A 229 -19.90 -4.55 -4.55
C SER A 229 -18.42 -4.14 -4.53
N ARG A 230 -17.55 -4.94 -5.16
CA ARG A 230 -16.14 -4.61 -5.36
C ARG A 230 -15.95 -3.20 -5.94
N GLU A 231 -16.76 -2.79 -6.92
CA GLU A 231 -16.64 -1.45 -7.53
C GLU A 231 -16.93 -0.33 -6.52
N GLU A 232 -17.99 -0.47 -5.72
CA GLU A 232 -18.34 0.51 -4.69
C GLU A 232 -17.29 0.58 -3.58
N VAL A 233 -16.72 -0.55 -3.18
CA VAL A 233 -15.61 -0.60 -2.20
C VAL A 233 -14.40 0.14 -2.76
N LEU A 234 -13.98 -0.18 -3.99
CA LEU A 234 -12.81 0.44 -4.61
C LEU A 234 -13.01 1.94 -4.85
N LYS A 235 -14.22 2.38 -5.23
CA LYS A 235 -14.54 3.80 -5.35
C LYS A 235 -14.42 4.54 -4.01
N ARG A 236 -15.00 3.99 -2.94
CA ARG A 236 -14.89 4.58 -1.59
C ARG A 236 -13.46 4.56 -1.06
N LEU A 237 -12.69 3.53 -1.40
CA LEU A 237 -11.26 3.46 -1.12
C LEU A 237 -10.51 4.58 -1.84
N ASP A 238 -10.75 4.76 -3.15
CA ASP A 238 -10.16 5.84 -3.95
C ASP A 238 -10.40 7.21 -3.30
N ASP A 239 -11.66 7.54 -3.04
CA ASP A 239 -12.06 8.83 -2.43
C ASP A 239 -11.33 9.10 -1.10
N LYS A 240 -11.20 8.06 -0.25
CA LYS A 240 -10.50 8.17 1.04
C LYS A 240 -8.99 8.34 0.87
N MET A 241 -8.38 7.60 -0.06
CA MET A 241 -6.95 7.68 -0.33
C MET A 241 -6.56 9.02 -0.96
N VAL A 242 -7.35 9.54 -1.90
CA VAL A 242 -7.14 10.87 -2.50
C VAL A 242 -7.21 11.95 -1.42
N LYS A 243 -8.26 11.92 -0.59
CA LYS A 243 -8.39 12.88 0.52
C LYS A 243 -7.19 12.82 1.47
N ALA A 244 -6.78 11.62 1.89
CA ALA A 244 -5.64 11.45 2.78
C ALA A 244 -4.33 11.95 2.14
N PHE A 245 -4.13 11.70 0.84
CA PHE A 245 -2.97 12.18 0.10
C PHE A 245 -2.92 13.72 0.08
N ASP A 246 -4.04 14.36 -0.25
CA ASP A 246 -4.14 15.82 -0.29
C ASP A 246 -3.87 16.46 1.09
N GLU A 247 -4.43 15.90 2.16
CA GLU A 247 -4.22 16.39 3.53
C GLU A 247 -2.76 16.22 4.00
N VAL A 248 -2.12 15.09 3.68
CA VAL A 248 -0.70 14.86 4.00
C VAL A 248 0.18 15.85 3.25
N LEU A 249 -0.10 16.10 1.96
CA LEU A 249 0.64 17.06 1.16
C LEU A 249 0.44 18.50 1.65
N GLU A 250 -0.78 18.84 2.07
CA GLU A 250 -1.10 20.13 2.70
C GLU A 250 -0.30 20.33 3.98
N TYR A 251 -0.30 19.35 4.90
CA TYR A 251 0.47 19.41 6.15
C TYR A 251 1.98 19.50 5.88
N SER A 252 2.49 18.69 4.94
CA SER A 252 3.88 18.75 4.50
C SER A 252 4.27 20.14 4.01
N SER A 253 3.41 20.76 3.19
CA SER A 253 3.64 22.12 2.66
C SER A 253 3.52 23.20 3.73
N ARG A 254 2.49 23.11 4.59
CA ARG A 254 2.21 24.09 5.65
C ARG A 254 3.33 24.19 6.68
N TYR A 255 3.94 23.07 7.02
CA TYR A 255 5.01 23.00 8.02
C TYR A 255 6.41 22.91 7.39
N GLU A 256 6.52 23.01 6.06
CA GLU A 256 7.78 22.94 5.31
C GLU A 256 8.63 21.70 5.64
N VAL A 257 7.96 20.55 5.77
CA VAL A 257 8.58 19.25 6.06
C VAL A 257 8.32 18.24 4.95
N ASP A 258 9.09 17.15 4.93
CA ASP A 258 8.83 16.01 4.05
C ASP A 258 7.44 15.37 4.32
N MET A 259 6.93 14.60 3.35
CA MET A 259 5.58 14.02 3.46
C MET A 259 5.46 13.00 4.60
N ARG A 260 6.55 12.33 5.01
CA ARG A 260 6.52 11.40 6.16
C ARG A 260 6.25 12.16 7.45
N LYS A 261 6.98 13.24 7.70
CA LYS A 261 6.72 14.13 8.83
C LYS A 261 5.35 14.80 8.70
N GLY A 262 4.95 15.22 7.51
CA GLY A 262 3.61 15.76 7.25
C GLY A 262 2.49 14.79 7.66
N ALA A 263 2.64 13.51 7.32
CA ALA A 263 1.69 12.46 7.71
C ALA A 263 1.66 12.23 9.22
N LEU A 264 2.82 12.20 9.88
CA LEU A 264 2.89 12.08 11.35
C LEU A 264 2.28 13.28 12.06
N LEU A 265 2.55 14.50 11.58
CA LEU A 265 1.95 15.73 12.12
C LEU A 265 0.43 15.70 11.99
N LEU A 266 -0.11 15.32 10.82
CA LEU A 266 -1.54 15.17 10.60
C LEU A 266 -2.15 14.14 11.55
N ALA A 267 -1.52 12.97 11.68
CA ALA A 267 -2.00 11.90 12.55
C ALA A 267 -2.04 12.33 14.02
N VAL A 268 -0.94 12.88 14.53
CA VAL A 268 -0.85 13.37 15.92
C VAL A 268 -1.83 14.51 16.16
N HIS A 269 -1.96 15.46 15.22
CA HIS A 269 -2.90 16.57 15.33
C HIS A 269 -4.33 16.08 15.51
N ARG A 270 -4.78 15.14 14.67
CA ARG A 270 -6.15 14.57 14.75
C ARG A 270 -6.44 13.90 16.09
N VAL A 271 -5.49 13.10 16.59
CA VAL A 271 -5.64 12.42 17.88
C VAL A 271 -5.63 13.44 19.02
N ALA A 272 -4.71 14.39 19.00
CA ALA A 272 -4.62 15.44 20.01
C ALA A 272 -5.88 16.32 20.04
N GLU A 273 -6.44 16.71 18.88
CA GLU A 273 -7.70 17.45 18.80
C GLU A 273 -8.87 16.66 19.40
N ALA A 274 -8.97 15.36 19.11
CA ALA A 274 -10.00 14.51 19.68
C ALA A 274 -9.86 14.40 21.21
N VAL A 275 -8.65 14.14 21.72
CA VAL A 275 -8.37 14.07 23.16
C VAL A 275 -8.67 15.41 23.84
N ASN A 276 -8.23 16.53 23.26
CA ASN A 276 -8.48 17.86 23.82
C ASN A 276 -9.98 18.21 23.83
N SER A 277 -10.73 17.81 22.80
CA SER A 277 -12.17 18.05 22.71
C SER A 277 -12.98 17.21 23.70
N LEU A 278 -12.59 15.96 23.91
CA LEU A 278 -13.22 15.06 24.88
C LEU A 278 -12.85 15.40 26.33
N GLY A 279 -11.71 16.04 26.54
CA GLY A 279 -11.16 16.32 27.86
C GLY A 279 -10.57 15.06 28.51
N ILE A 280 -10.10 15.22 29.74
CA ILE A 280 -9.57 14.12 30.54
C ILE A 280 -10.67 13.67 31.50
N TRP A 281 -11.09 12.41 31.36
CA TRP A 281 -12.05 11.72 32.21
C TRP A 281 -11.78 10.21 32.14
N PRO A 282 -11.77 9.45 33.25
CA PRO A 282 -11.96 9.89 34.63
C PRO A 282 -10.88 10.86 35.14
#